data_AF-A0A8T8WXH5-F1
#
_entry.id   AF-A0A8T8WXH5-F1
#
_cell.length_a   1.000
_cell.length_b   1.000
_cell.length_c   1.000
_cell.angle_alpha   90.00
_cell.angle_beta   90.00
_cell.angle_gamma   90.00
#
_symmetry.space_group_name_H-M   'P 1'
#
loop_
_entity.id
_entity.type
_entity.pdbx_description
1 polymer ?
#
loop_
_entity_poly.entity_id
_entity_poly.type
_entity_poly.pdbx_seq_one_letter_code
_entity_poly.pdbx_strand_id
1 'polypeptide(L)' 'MHIPTFVTLSLLALLGTAAASPTTAGAKEKPLAARVNILPNGATCNKDGSLGVCQSNFCMQNEGAATGVCR' A
#
# COMPACT_ATOMS: atom_id res chain seq x y z
N MET A 1 -17.28 -31.49 43.76
CA MET A 1 -16.41 -31.86 42.61
C MET A 1 -17.27 -31.89 41.36
N HIS A 2 -17.32 -30.81 40.60
CA HIS A 2 -17.93 -30.74 39.26
C HIS A 2 -17.04 -29.81 38.44
N ILE A 3 -16.18 -30.42 37.62
CA ILE A 3 -15.35 -29.73 36.63
C ILE A 3 -16.27 -29.58 35.41
N PRO A 4 -16.66 -28.35 35.03
CA PRO A 4 -17.60 -28.19 33.95
C PRO A 4 -16.87 -28.41 32.62
N THR A 5 -17.57 -29.13 31.76
CA THR A 5 -17.30 -29.63 30.41
C THR A 5 -16.94 -28.55 29.38
N PHE A 6 -16.34 -27.42 29.79
CA PHE A 6 -15.99 -26.29 28.94
C PHE A 6 -14.52 -26.25 28.53
N VAL A 7 -13.63 -26.99 29.21
CA VAL A 7 -12.17 -26.90 28.96
C VAL A 7 -11.74 -27.72 27.74
N THR A 8 -12.55 -28.66 27.26
CA THR A 8 -12.17 -29.56 26.15
C THR A 8 -12.47 -29.02 24.75
N LEU A 9 -13.28 -27.96 24.60
CA LEU A 9 -13.65 -27.44 23.27
C LEU A 9 -12.60 -26.51 22.63
N SER A 10 -11.66 -25.96 23.40
CA SER A 10 -10.74 -24.93 22.91
C SER A 10 -9.55 -25.46 22.09
N LEU A 11 -9.40 -26.79 21.95
CA LEU A 11 -8.21 -27.38 21.30
C LEU A 11 -8.38 -27.69 19.80
N LEU A 12 -9.60 -27.64 19.25
CA LEU A 12 -9.85 -28.06 17.85
C LEU A 12 -9.80 -26.94 16.80
N ALA A 13 -9.53 -25.69 17.17
CA ALA A 13 -9.49 -24.58 16.22
C ALA A 13 -8.14 -24.37 15.51
N LEU A 14 -7.12 -25.18 15.81
CA LEU A 14 -5.74 -24.97 15.32
C LEU A 14 -5.29 -25.92 14.20
N LEU A 15 -6.22 -26.55 13.46
CA LEU A 15 -5.90 -27.32 12.26
C LEU A 15 -6.67 -26.78 11.06
N GLY A 16 -6.17 -25.67 10.53
CA GLY A 16 -6.62 -25.07 9.27
C GLY A 16 -5.44 -24.80 8.34
N THR A 17 -4.69 -25.84 7.99
CA THR A 17 -3.70 -25.77 6.90
C THR A 17 -4.42 -25.74 5.56
N ALA A 18 -4.89 -24.56 5.15
CA ALA A 18 -5.22 -24.28 3.77
C ALA A 18 -3.94 -23.85 3.04
N ALA A 19 -3.27 -24.80 2.38
CA ALA A 19 -2.27 -24.50 1.37
C ALA A 19 -3.00 -23.90 0.14
N ALA A 20 -3.24 -22.59 0.18
CA ALA A 20 -3.51 -21.83 -1.03
C ALA A 20 -2.15 -21.57 -1.70
N SER A 21 -1.76 -22.44 -2.63
CA SER A 21 -0.70 -22.15 -3.59
C SER A 21 -1.30 -21.31 -4.72
N PRO A 22 -1.05 -19.99 -4.80
CA PRO A 22 -1.25 -19.30 -6.06
C PRO A 22 -0.17 -19.80 -7.03
N THR A 23 -0.62 -20.52 -8.05
CA THR A 23 0.17 -20.75 -9.26
C THR A 23 0.67 -19.40 -9.79
N THR A 24 1.94 -19.39 -10.17
CA THR A 24 2.64 -18.27 -10.80
C THR A 24 1.85 -17.68 -11.95
N ALA A 25 1.42 -16.43 -11.81
CA ALA A 25 1.19 -15.53 -12.94
C ALA A 25 2.08 -14.31 -12.70
N GLY A 26 3.06 -14.14 -13.59
CA GLY A 26 3.99 -13.02 -13.53
C GLY A 26 3.24 -11.69 -13.49
N ALA A 27 3.19 -11.07 -12.32
CA ALA A 27 3.09 -9.64 -12.18
C ALA A 27 4.42 -9.24 -11.58
N LYS A 28 5.21 -8.47 -12.34
CA LYS A 28 6.43 -7.85 -11.83
C LYS A 28 6.13 -7.24 -10.47
N GLU A 29 6.69 -7.83 -9.44
CA GLU A 29 6.69 -7.30 -8.09
C GLU A 29 7.45 -5.97 -8.17
N LYS A 30 6.72 -4.88 -8.42
CA LYS A 30 7.27 -3.54 -8.24
C LYS A 30 7.57 -3.48 -6.74
N PRO A 31 8.85 -3.41 -6.35
CA PRO A 31 9.27 -3.67 -4.99
C PRO A 31 8.51 -2.75 -4.04
N LEU A 32 8.25 -3.29 -2.85
CA LEU A 32 7.61 -2.70 -1.69
C LEU A 32 8.45 -1.54 -1.10
N ALA A 33 9.02 -0.67 -1.94
CA ALA A 33 9.37 0.69 -1.60
C ALA A 33 8.11 1.53 -1.84
N ALA A 34 7.45 1.88 -0.74
CA ALA A 34 6.19 2.61 -0.69
C ALA A 34 6.03 3.68 -1.78
N ARG A 35 5.24 3.36 -2.81
CA ARG A 35 4.25 4.17 -3.58
C ARG A 35 4.47 5.68 -3.79
N VAL A 36 5.67 6.23 -3.66
CA VAL A 36 5.92 7.62 -4.08
C VAL A 36 5.94 7.60 -5.61
N ASN A 37 4.85 8.05 -6.20
CA ASN A 37 4.79 8.29 -7.63
C ASN A 37 5.79 9.40 -7.94
N ILE A 38 6.87 9.09 -8.67
CA ILE A 38 7.87 10.08 -9.06
C ILE A 38 7.40 10.71 -10.37
N LEU A 39 7.16 12.01 -10.36
CA LEU A 39 6.64 12.77 -11.49
C LEU A 39 7.79 13.35 -12.31
N PRO A 40 7.79 13.18 -13.65
CA PRO A 40 8.80 13.81 -14.50
C PRO A 40 8.62 15.34 -14.52
N ASN A 41 9.70 16.07 -14.85
CA ASN A 41 9.61 17.52 -15.03
C ASN A 41 8.62 17.86 -16.16
N GLY A 42 7.69 18.78 -15.89
CA GLY A 42 6.56 19.08 -16.77
C GLY A 42 5.28 18.34 -16.46
N ALA A 43 5.30 17.31 -15.61
CA ALA A 43 4.08 16.68 -15.14
C ALA A 43 3.31 17.57 -14.15
N THR A 44 1.99 17.40 -14.14
CA THR A 44 1.11 18.03 -13.17
C THR A 44 1.38 17.48 -11.77
N CYS A 45 1.58 18.36 -10.80
CA CYS A 45 1.85 18.03 -9.41
C CYS A 45 0.95 18.82 -8.47
N ASN A 46 0.89 18.40 -7.20
CA ASN A 46 0.25 19.15 -6.12
C ASN A 46 1.26 19.45 -5.04
N LYS A 47 1.19 20.63 -4.41
CA LYS A 47 2.12 21.00 -3.31
C LYS A 47 2.01 20.09 -2.11
N ASP A 48 0.84 19.47 -1.90
CA ASP A 48 0.61 18.52 -0.81
C ASP A 48 1.12 17.11 -1.12
N GLY A 49 1.58 16.85 -2.35
CA GLY A 49 2.17 15.57 -2.75
C GLY A 49 1.16 14.45 -3.04
N SER A 50 -0.15 14.73 -3.03
CA SER A 50 -1.21 13.74 -3.34
C SER A 50 -1.08 13.07 -4.71
N LEU A 51 -0.51 13.76 -5.71
CA LEU A 51 -0.25 13.20 -7.04
C LEU A 51 1.08 12.45 -7.13
N GLY A 52 1.95 12.63 -6.13
CA GLY A 52 3.33 12.16 -6.09
C GLY A 52 4.34 13.29 -5.90
N VAL A 53 5.62 12.94 -5.97
CA VAL A 53 6.74 13.86 -5.77
C VAL A 53 7.45 14.09 -7.10
N CYS A 54 7.71 15.34 -7.45
CA CYS A 54 8.48 15.67 -8.64
C CYS A 54 9.89 15.07 -8.57
N GLN A 55 10.43 14.63 -9.71
CA GLN A 55 11.80 14.11 -9.79
C GLN A 55 12.83 15.15 -9.33
N SER A 56 12.58 16.42 -9.62
CA SER A 56 13.34 17.57 -9.13
C SER A 56 13.06 17.92 -7.67
N ASN A 57 12.09 17.25 -7.03
CA ASN A 57 11.49 17.60 -5.74
C ASN A 57 10.87 19.01 -5.68
N PHE A 58 10.62 19.64 -6.84
CA PHE A 58 10.04 20.97 -6.90
C PHE A 58 8.75 20.99 -7.73
N CYS A 59 7.64 21.32 -7.04
CA CYS A 59 6.33 21.52 -7.64
C CYS A 59 6.00 23.02 -7.68
N MET A 60 5.97 23.60 -8.88
CA MET A 60 5.59 24.99 -9.07
C MET A 60 4.06 25.10 -9.16
N GLN A 61 3.43 25.44 -8.05
CA GLN A 61 1.98 25.68 -7.95
C GLN A 61 1.73 27.11 -7.48
N ASN A 62 1.01 27.90 -8.29
CA ASN A 62 0.62 29.28 -7.92
C ASN A 62 -0.39 29.26 -6.76
N GLU A 63 -0.40 30.32 -5.94
CA GLU A 63 -1.37 30.47 -4.86
C GLU A 63 -2.81 30.46 -5.42
N GLY A 64 -3.67 29.62 -4.84
CA GLY A 64 -5.06 29.44 -5.29
C GLY A 64 -5.26 28.52 -6.49
N ALA A 65 -4.21 28.04 -7.15
CA ALA A 65 -4.33 27.08 -8.24
C ALA A 65 -4.60 25.67 -7.70
N ALA A 66 -5.49 24.91 -8.35
CA ALA A 66 -5.83 23.55 -7.94
C ALA A 66 -4.65 22.56 -8.08
N THR A 67 -3.79 22.78 -9.09
CA THR A 67 -2.59 21.96 -9.36
C THR A 67 -1.43 22.85 -9.83
N GLY A 68 -0.21 22.32 -9.76
CA GLY A 68 1.02 22.93 -10.29
C GLY A 68 1.74 22.05 -11.32
N VAL A 69 2.99 22.38 -11.62
CA VAL A 69 3.84 21.67 -12.59
C VAL A 69 5.22 21.38 -12.00
N CYS A 70 5.73 20.16 -12.20
CA CYS A 70 7.09 19.79 -11.81
C CYS A 70 8.14 20.55 -12.63
N ARG A 71 9.14 21.11 -11.97
CA ARG A 71 10.20 21.92 -12.58
C ARG A 71 11.55 21.40 -12.15
#